data_AF-A0A0B4WXB4-F1
#
_entry.id   AF-A0A0B4WXB4-F1
#
_cell.length_a   1.000
_cell.length_b   1.000
_cell.length_c   1.000
_cell.angle_alpha   90.00
_cell.angle_beta   90.00
_cell.angle_gamma   90.00
#
_symmetry.space_group_name_H-M   'P 1'
#
loop_
_entity.id
_entity.type
_entity.pdbx_description
1 polymer ?
#
loop_
_entity_poly.entity_id
_entity_poly.type
_entity_poly.pdbx_seq_one_letter_code
_entity_poly.pdbx_strand_id
1 'polypeptide(L)'
;MKNIAASIAISALAATGAEAQEERRRVAPPAVYDVAPGLGHFTDDVLFGEVWERKELAPRDRSLVTVSAIVSTGKTAQIGAHVGRALDNGVKPEEIGELVTHLAFYSGWPNAISAVEETKKVFDERKIAPLQNIAAPRVELEAAAEAARRQTLNTSVAPTSAALADLTNRVLFGDLWQRPELSARDRSLVTMSALIAVGQPEQLPFHANRAMDNGLNQAEVSEVLSHVAFYAGWPRAMSAVPVLKQVFESRKGTQVTAPQADLKITPAGSGAASAPEQFFTGKVGISGLYQADEPARVGGATVSFSAGARTAWHTHPLGQTLFIVRGRGWVQKEGEPIQQVNPGDVVWIPPQVRHWHGASSGEPMTHFAVAEALDGSSVTWMEKVSEGDYSKGTVR
;
A
#
# COMPACT_ATOMS: atom_id res chain seq x y z
N MET A 1 60.20 -68.27 15.86
CA MET A 1 59.34 -67.33 16.63
C MET A 1 59.41 -66.00 15.87
N LYS A 2 58.56 -65.72 14.86
CA LYS A 2 57.14 -65.33 14.92
C LYS A 2 56.89 -64.21 15.94
N ASN A 3 56.83 -62.96 15.47
CA ASN A 3 55.66 -62.07 15.48
C ASN A 3 56.10 -60.58 15.47
N ILE A 4 55.96 -59.89 14.35
CA ILE A 4 54.82 -59.05 13.90
C ILE A 4 54.98 -57.59 14.34
N ALA A 5 55.11 -56.74 13.33
CA ALA A 5 55.04 -55.28 13.39
C ALA A 5 53.66 -54.79 13.84
N ALA A 6 53.61 -53.70 14.60
CA ALA A 6 52.39 -52.94 14.82
C ALA A 6 52.70 -51.45 14.58
N SER A 7 52.36 -50.99 13.38
CA SER A 7 52.29 -49.57 13.04
C SER A 7 51.11 -48.95 13.79
N ILE A 8 51.38 -47.99 14.67
CA ILE A 8 50.35 -47.12 15.24
C ILE A 8 50.12 -46.00 14.22
N ALA A 9 49.08 -46.17 13.40
CA ALA A 9 48.54 -45.08 12.60
C ALA A 9 47.76 -44.15 13.54
N ILE A 10 48.26 -42.92 13.72
CA ILE A 10 47.50 -41.83 14.31
C ILE A 10 46.45 -41.44 13.26
N SER A 11 45.27 -42.02 13.34
CA SER A 11 44.10 -41.54 12.62
C SER A 11 43.68 -40.21 13.24
N ALA A 12 44.20 -39.11 12.68
CA ALA A 12 43.54 -37.82 12.82
C ALA A 12 42.17 -37.97 12.15
N LEU A 13 41.11 -38.11 12.96
CA LEU A 13 39.77 -37.81 12.49
C LEU A 13 39.79 -36.33 12.11
N ALA A 14 39.92 -36.08 10.80
CA ALA A 14 39.49 -34.83 10.22
C ALA A 14 37.99 -34.74 10.53
N ALA A 15 37.65 -33.95 11.54
CA ALA A 15 36.30 -33.44 11.71
C ALA A 15 35.91 -32.86 10.35
N THR A 16 34.94 -33.51 9.72
CA THR A 16 34.40 -33.05 8.44
C THR A 16 33.88 -31.64 8.66
N GLY A 17 33.99 -30.77 7.64
CA GLY A 17 33.51 -29.39 7.70
C GLY A 17 32.00 -29.22 8.01
N ALA A 18 31.29 -30.31 8.29
CA ALA A 18 29.92 -30.33 8.80
C ALA A 18 29.83 -30.06 10.32
N GLU A 19 30.84 -30.41 11.12
CA GLU A 19 30.84 -30.11 12.57
C GLU A 19 31.33 -28.69 12.87
N ALA A 20 32.07 -28.08 11.95
CA ALA A 20 32.55 -26.70 12.02
C ALA A 20 31.56 -25.68 11.42
N GLN A 21 30.40 -26.13 10.93
CA GLN A 21 29.28 -25.27 10.57
C GLN A 21 28.54 -24.88 11.85
N GLU A 22 29.18 -23.96 12.56
CA GLU A 22 28.53 -22.89 13.31
C GLU A 22 27.47 -23.33 14.32
N GLU A 23 27.89 -23.27 15.58
CA GLU A 23 27.10 -23.11 16.79
C GLU A 23 26.26 -21.81 16.73
N ARG A 24 25.52 -21.58 15.63
CA ARG A 24 24.53 -20.50 15.50
C ARG A 24 23.48 -20.74 16.56
N ARG A 25 23.23 -19.71 17.36
CA ARG A 25 22.29 -19.77 18.47
C ARG A 25 20.88 -20.04 17.94
N ARG A 26 20.46 -21.30 17.95
CA ARG A 26 19.09 -21.73 17.61
C ARG A 26 18.09 -20.94 18.45
N VAL A 27 17.18 -20.22 17.78
CA VAL A 27 16.12 -19.42 18.42
C VAL A 27 14.79 -20.14 18.33
N ALA A 28 14.52 -20.83 17.23
CA ALA A 28 13.32 -21.64 17.04
C ALA A 28 13.28 -22.81 18.05
N PRO A 29 12.14 -23.03 18.74
CA PRO A 29 11.98 -24.19 19.61
C PRO A 29 12.15 -25.52 18.86
N PRO A 30 12.64 -26.60 19.51
CA PRO A 30 12.83 -27.91 18.86
C PRO A 30 11.59 -28.42 18.12
N ALA A 31 10.39 -28.23 18.70
CA ALA A 31 9.13 -28.63 18.10
C ALA A 31 8.87 -27.98 16.72
N VAL A 32 9.44 -26.80 16.44
CA VAL A 32 9.35 -26.17 15.12
C VAL A 32 10.08 -27.01 14.08
N TYR A 33 11.25 -27.57 14.41
CA TYR A 33 11.98 -28.44 13.51
C TYR A 33 11.33 -29.80 13.34
N ASP A 34 10.64 -30.29 14.37
CA ASP A 34 9.90 -31.56 14.29
C ASP A 34 8.67 -31.46 13.37
N VAL A 35 8.03 -30.29 13.29
CA VAL A 35 6.78 -30.08 12.55
C VAL A 35 6.98 -29.36 11.21
N ALA A 36 7.81 -28.32 11.19
CA ALA A 36 8.01 -27.41 10.07
C ALA A 36 9.49 -26.95 9.98
N PRO A 37 10.42 -27.83 9.58
CA PRO A 37 11.85 -27.53 9.60
C PRO A 37 12.25 -26.33 8.73
N GLY A 38 11.53 -26.07 7.63
CA GLY A 38 11.72 -24.84 6.83
C GLY A 38 11.41 -23.56 7.61
N LEU A 39 10.39 -23.57 8.48
CA LEU A 39 10.10 -22.45 9.38
C LEU A 39 11.22 -22.27 10.41
N GLY A 40 11.79 -23.36 10.92
CA GLY A 40 12.95 -23.31 11.81
C GLY A 40 14.14 -22.61 11.14
N HIS A 41 14.49 -23.02 9.93
CA HIS A 41 15.53 -22.37 9.12
C HIS A 41 15.26 -20.88 8.91
N PHE A 42 14.07 -20.49 8.45
CA PHE A 42 13.75 -19.07 8.25
C PHE A 42 13.71 -18.27 9.56
N THR A 43 13.35 -18.91 10.68
CA THR A 43 13.35 -18.25 11.99
C THR A 43 14.79 -17.95 12.42
N ASP A 44 15.66 -18.95 12.36
CA ASP A 44 17.03 -18.83 12.88
C ASP A 44 17.92 -18.01 11.96
N ASP A 45 17.93 -18.30 10.66
CA ASP A 45 18.88 -17.69 9.74
C ASP A 45 18.39 -16.34 9.19
N VAL A 46 17.11 -16.23 8.86
CA VAL A 46 16.58 -15.00 8.21
C VAL A 46 16.00 -14.04 9.23
N LEU A 47 15.01 -14.46 10.02
CA LEU A 47 14.36 -13.55 10.96
C LEU A 47 15.37 -13.10 12.03
N PHE A 48 15.92 -14.03 12.82
CA PHE A 48 16.82 -13.66 13.90
C PHE A 48 18.28 -13.49 13.45
N GLY A 49 18.73 -14.20 12.42
CA GLY A 49 20.10 -14.11 11.91
C GLY A 49 20.37 -12.91 11.00
N GLU A 50 19.35 -12.36 10.34
CA GLU A 50 19.50 -11.19 9.46
C GLU A 50 18.62 -10.02 9.91
N VAL A 51 17.29 -10.20 9.97
CA VAL A 51 16.35 -9.08 10.14
C VAL A 51 16.48 -8.42 11.52
N TRP A 52 16.73 -9.17 12.58
CA TRP A 52 16.99 -8.61 13.91
C TRP A 52 18.37 -7.94 14.04
N GLU A 53 19.33 -8.31 13.19
CA GLU A 53 20.72 -7.82 13.21
C GLU A 53 20.94 -6.55 12.38
N ARG A 54 19.97 -6.17 11.54
CA ARG A 54 20.00 -4.94 10.74
C ARG A 54 20.10 -3.69 11.64
N LYS A 55 21.11 -2.84 11.39
CA LYS A 55 21.55 -1.75 12.29
C LYS A 55 20.73 -0.47 12.16
N GLU A 56 19.93 -0.34 11.11
CA GLU A 56 19.13 0.84 10.80
C GLU A 56 17.97 1.04 11.80
N LEU A 57 17.61 0.01 12.57
CA LEU A 57 16.69 0.09 13.70
C LEU A 57 17.25 -0.70 14.88
N ALA A 58 17.43 -0.04 16.02
CA ALA A 58 18.06 -0.63 17.19
C ALA A 58 17.25 -1.82 17.76
N PRO A 59 17.90 -2.79 18.43
CA PRO A 59 17.20 -3.94 19.02
C PRO A 59 16.07 -3.56 19.99
N ARG A 60 16.23 -2.48 20.76
CA ARG A 60 15.18 -1.92 21.63
C ARG A 60 13.95 -1.51 20.81
N ASP A 61 14.14 -0.75 19.74
CA ASP A 61 13.06 -0.25 18.90
C ASP A 61 12.40 -1.39 18.11
N ARG A 62 13.18 -2.38 17.64
CA ARG A 62 12.64 -3.63 17.07
C ARG A 62 11.72 -4.32 18.05
N SER A 63 12.09 -4.44 19.33
CA SER A 63 11.22 -5.01 20.35
C SER A 63 9.91 -4.24 20.54
N LEU A 64 9.93 -2.90 20.51
CA LEU A 64 8.69 -2.09 20.55
C LEU A 64 7.81 -2.37 19.33
N VAL A 65 8.40 -2.43 18.13
CA VAL A 65 7.69 -2.77 16.88
C VAL A 65 7.08 -4.17 16.97
N THR A 66 7.85 -5.17 17.45
CA THR A 66 7.40 -6.55 17.57
C THR A 66 6.24 -6.69 18.54
N VAL A 67 6.39 -6.17 19.77
CA VAL A 67 5.34 -6.24 20.79
C VAL A 67 4.10 -5.52 20.29
N SER A 68 4.26 -4.37 19.64
CA SER A 68 3.14 -3.65 19.02
C SER A 68 2.41 -4.47 17.96
N ALA A 69 3.14 -5.13 17.05
CA ALA A 69 2.53 -5.95 16.01
C ALA A 69 1.79 -7.18 16.58
N ILE A 70 2.36 -7.83 17.60
CA ILE A 70 1.77 -9.04 18.21
C ILE A 70 0.52 -8.68 19.03
N VAL A 71 0.58 -7.62 19.83
CA VAL A 71 -0.57 -7.15 20.62
C VAL A 71 -1.69 -6.72 19.68
N SER A 72 -1.39 -5.88 18.69
CA SER A 72 -2.41 -5.35 17.78
C SER A 72 -3.09 -6.40 16.90
N THR A 73 -2.40 -7.51 16.61
CA THR A 73 -2.96 -8.63 15.83
C THR A 73 -3.55 -9.75 16.70
N GLY A 74 -3.63 -9.56 18.03
CA GLY A 74 -4.24 -10.53 18.95
C GLY A 74 -3.47 -11.85 19.07
N LYS A 75 -2.16 -11.85 18.81
CA LYS A 75 -1.32 -13.06 18.85
C LYS A 75 -0.84 -13.38 20.27
N THR A 76 -1.79 -13.56 21.18
CA THR A 76 -1.58 -13.63 22.63
C THR A 76 -0.49 -14.63 23.05
N ALA A 77 -0.45 -15.82 22.45
CA ALA A 77 0.53 -16.86 22.78
C ALA A 77 1.99 -16.46 22.53
N GLN A 78 2.25 -15.41 21.74
CA GLN A 78 3.60 -14.92 21.44
C GLN A 78 4.01 -13.71 22.31
N ILE A 79 3.06 -13.12 23.07
CA ILE A 79 3.32 -11.90 23.83
C ILE A 79 4.41 -12.12 24.87
N GLY A 80 4.32 -13.18 25.68
CA GLY A 80 5.27 -13.41 26.77
C GLY A 80 6.73 -13.48 26.33
N ALA A 81 7.03 -14.26 25.28
CA ALA A 81 8.39 -14.39 24.76
C ALA A 81 8.95 -13.06 24.24
N HIS A 82 8.13 -12.26 23.58
CA HIS A 82 8.56 -10.97 23.02
C HIS A 82 8.61 -9.84 24.05
N VAL A 83 7.78 -9.86 25.10
CA VAL A 83 7.92 -9.00 26.28
C VAL A 83 9.24 -9.31 27.00
N GLY A 84 9.58 -10.59 27.18
CA GLY A 84 10.87 -10.99 27.74
C GLY A 84 12.05 -10.43 26.94
N ARG A 85 12.03 -10.61 25.62
CA ARG A 85 13.05 -10.06 24.72
C ARG A 85 13.08 -8.52 24.73
N ALA A 86 11.94 -7.86 24.87
CA ALA A 86 11.88 -6.40 24.98
C ALA A 86 12.63 -5.90 26.20
N LEU A 87 12.40 -6.53 27.36
CA LEU A 87 13.13 -6.24 28.59
C LEU A 87 14.63 -6.51 28.44
N ASP A 88 15.02 -7.62 27.80
CA ASP A 88 16.43 -7.95 27.54
C ASP A 88 17.12 -6.92 26.63
N ASN A 89 16.38 -6.36 25.68
CA ASN A 89 16.85 -5.28 24.79
C ASN A 89 16.75 -3.88 25.40
N GLY A 90 16.38 -3.77 26.68
CA GLY A 90 16.37 -2.51 27.42
C GLY A 90 15.09 -1.67 27.30
N VAL A 91 13.99 -2.24 26.80
CA VAL A 91 12.67 -1.61 26.94
C VAL A 91 12.27 -1.67 28.41
N LYS A 92 11.85 -0.55 28.98
CA LYS A 92 11.51 -0.45 30.40
C LYS A 92 10.12 -1.05 30.67
N PRO A 93 9.87 -1.61 31.87
CA PRO A 93 8.55 -2.11 32.24
C PRO A 93 7.43 -1.07 32.05
N GLU A 94 7.69 0.19 32.38
CA GLU A 94 6.74 1.30 32.24
C GLU A 94 6.41 1.59 30.77
N GLU A 95 7.41 1.49 29.88
CA GLU A 95 7.22 1.64 28.43
C GLU A 95 6.35 0.51 27.85
N ILE A 96 6.50 -0.72 28.35
CA ILE A 96 5.66 -1.87 27.95
C ILE A 96 4.22 -1.67 28.44
N GLY A 97 4.04 -1.27 29.70
CA GLY A 97 2.70 -0.99 30.24
C GLY A 97 1.99 0.13 29.49
N GLU A 98 2.72 1.18 29.13
CA GLU A 98 2.18 2.29 28.34
C GLU A 98 1.93 1.91 26.88
N LEU A 99 2.77 1.06 26.28
CA LEU A 99 2.50 0.48 24.95
C LEU A 99 1.16 -0.26 24.95
N VAL A 100 0.92 -1.12 25.95
CA VAL A 100 -0.34 -1.88 26.06
C VAL A 100 -1.53 -0.94 26.26
N THR A 101 -1.37 0.08 27.11
CA THR A 101 -2.39 1.14 27.33
C THR A 101 -2.72 1.88 26.04
N HIS A 102 -1.69 2.27 25.28
CA HIS A 102 -1.84 2.97 24.00
C HIS A 102 -2.56 2.11 22.95
N LEU A 103 -2.20 0.83 22.88
CA LEU A 103 -2.81 -0.11 21.93
C LEU A 103 -4.24 -0.51 22.30
N ALA A 104 -4.72 -0.25 23.52
CA ALA A 104 -6.15 -0.39 23.84
C ALA A 104 -7.01 0.53 22.95
N PHE A 105 -6.52 1.72 22.62
CA PHE A 105 -7.20 2.69 21.76
C PHE A 105 -6.97 2.44 20.27
N TYR A 106 -5.78 2.00 19.88
CA TYR A 106 -5.40 1.83 18.47
C TYR A 106 -5.64 0.43 17.91
N SER A 107 -5.79 -0.59 18.77
CA SER A 107 -6.03 -1.98 18.36
C SER A 107 -7.21 -2.64 19.07
N GLY A 108 -7.86 -1.93 19.99
CA GLY A 108 -9.05 -2.38 20.71
C GLY A 108 -8.77 -2.91 22.11
N TRP A 109 -9.73 -2.69 23.00
CA TRP A 109 -9.65 -3.07 24.41
C TRP A 109 -9.33 -4.56 24.67
N PRO A 110 -9.96 -5.54 23.97
CA PRO A 110 -9.70 -6.96 24.20
C PRO A 110 -8.25 -7.38 23.95
N ASN A 111 -7.60 -6.78 22.95
CA ASN A 111 -6.19 -7.02 22.65
C ASN A 111 -5.30 -6.55 23.81
N ALA A 112 -5.58 -5.36 24.35
CA ALA A 112 -4.84 -4.82 25.48
C ALA A 112 -5.04 -5.65 26.76
N ILE A 113 -6.28 -6.08 27.08
CA ILE A 113 -6.55 -6.92 28.25
C ILE A 113 -5.79 -8.25 28.15
N SER A 114 -5.82 -8.90 26.99
CA SER A 114 -5.06 -10.15 26.76
C SER A 114 -3.55 -9.91 26.91
N ALA A 115 -3.05 -8.76 26.45
CA ALA A 115 -1.64 -8.40 26.59
C ALA A 115 -1.24 -8.13 28.05
N VAL A 116 -2.11 -7.53 28.87
CA VAL A 116 -1.88 -7.34 30.30
C VAL A 116 -1.65 -8.68 31.00
N GLU A 117 -2.50 -9.67 30.73
CA GLU A 117 -2.40 -11.00 31.37
C GLU A 117 -1.09 -11.71 31.03
N GLU A 118 -0.67 -11.72 29.76
CA GLU A 118 0.59 -12.35 29.36
C GLU A 118 1.83 -11.55 29.82
N THR A 119 1.77 -10.21 29.78
CA THR A 119 2.84 -9.35 30.29
C THR A 119 3.03 -9.55 31.79
N LYS A 120 1.93 -9.69 32.55
CA LYS A 120 1.97 -9.94 33.98
C LYS A 120 2.72 -11.22 34.33
N LYS A 121 2.54 -12.31 33.58
CA LYS A 121 3.28 -13.56 33.81
C LYS A 121 4.79 -13.33 33.73
N VAL A 122 5.24 -12.61 32.69
CA VAL A 122 6.67 -12.29 32.52
C VAL A 122 7.17 -11.38 33.64
N PHE A 123 6.38 -10.41 34.07
CA PHE A 123 6.76 -9.50 35.17
C PHE A 123 6.86 -10.24 36.50
N ASP A 124 5.93 -11.15 36.79
CA ASP A 124 5.96 -11.99 37.99
C ASP A 124 7.20 -12.90 37.98
N GLU A 125 7.50 -13.55 36.84
CA GLU A 125 8.70 -14.38 36.64
C GLU A 125 10.00 -13.57 36.86
N ARG A 126 10.04 -12.33 36.38
CA ARG A 126 11.18 -11.42 36.52
C ARG A 126 11.16 -10.59 37.81
N LYS A 127 10.18 -10.80 38.70
CA LYS A 127 10.00 -10.08 39.97
C LYS A 127 9.92 -8.55 39.79
N ILE A 128 9.31 -8.10 38.70
CA ILE A 128 9.04 -6.68 38.43
C ILE A 128 7.84 -6.26 39.28
N ALA A 129 8.00 -5.19 40.06
CA ALA A 129 6.95 -4.67 40.92
C ALA A 129 5.76 -4.12 40.11
N PRO A 130 4.55 -4.03 40.70
CA PRO A 130 3.42 -3.37 40.05
C PRO A 130 3.78 -1.96 39.60
N LEU A 131 3.46 -1.66 38.33
CA LEU A 131 3.78 -0.37 37.73
C LEU A 131 2.95 0.75 38.37
N GLN A 132 3.55 1.94 38.43
CA GLN A 132 2.89 3.17 38.83
C GLN A 132 3.03 4.20 37.70
N ASN A 133 2.05 5.11 37.59
CA ASN A 133 2.18 6.23 36.65
C ASN A 133 3.39 7.09 37.05
N ILE A 134 4.15 7.52 36.04
CA ILE A 134 5.33 8.35 36.30
C ILE A 134 4.87 9.77 36.59
N ALA A 135 5.36 10.35 37.69
CA ALA A 135 5.16 11.77 38.01
C ALA A 135 6.09 12.67 37.17
N ALA A 136 5.97 12.59 35.85
CA ALA A 136 6.71 13.42 34.89
C ALA A 136 5.77 14.42 34.19
N PRO A 137 6.30 15.57 33.72
CA PRO A 137 5.53 16.51 32.93
C PRO A 137 4.92 15.84 31.69
N ARG A 138 3.71 16.27 31.34
CA ARG A 138 3.04 15.83 30.12
C ARG A 138 3.87 16.21 28.89
N VAL A 139 3.88 15.34 27.88
CA VAL A 139 4.52 15.62 26.60
C VAL A 139 3.77 16.75 25.92
N GLU A 140 4.48 17.84 25.61
CA GLU A 140 3.92 18.95 24.86
C GLU A 140 3.76 18.57 23.39
N LEU A 141 2.56 18.77 22.86
CA LEU A 141 2.27 18.58 21.44
C LEU A 141 2.53 19.89 20.70
N GLU A 142 3.12 19.81 19.51
CA GLU A 142 3.36 20.98 18.68
C GLU A 142 2.03 21.69 18.34
N ALA A 143 1.97 22.98 18.64
CA ALA A 143 0.72 23.74 18.67
C ALA A 143 0.08 23.90 17.28
N ALA A 144 0.87 24.11 16.23
CA ALA A 144 0.36 24.27 14.87
C ALA A 144 -0.20 22.95 14.33
N ALA A 145 0.49 21.83 14.55
CA ALA A 145 0.06 20.49 14.19
C ALA A 145 -1.21 20.08 14.95
N GLU A 146 -1.32 20.46 16.22
CA GLU A 146 -2.52 20.21 17.02
C GLU A 146 -3.71 21.07 16.56
N ALA A 147 -3.48 22.33 16.19
CA ALA A 147 -4.51 23.19 15.60
C ALA A 147 -5.01 22.64 14.25
N ALA A 148 -4.10 22.23 13.36
CA ALA A 148 -4.44 21.62 12.07
C ALA A 148 -5.21 20.31 12.26
N ARG A 149 -4.78 19.45 13.19
CA ARG A 149 -5.49 18.21 13.52
C ARG A 149 -6.91 18.48 14.02
N ARG A 150 -7.10 19.45 14.93
CA ARG A 150 -8.44 19.85 15.43
C ARG A 150 -9.32 20.36 14.30
N GLN A 151 -8.78 21.16 13.39
CA GLN A 151 -9.51 21.66 12.23
C GLN A 151 -9.99 20.50 11.36
N THR A 152 -9.10 19.57 10.97
CA THR A 152 -9.46 18.38 10.19
C THR A 152 -10.53 17.54 10.89
N LEU A 153 -10.42 17.34 12.20
CA LEU A 153 -11.40 16.59 12.96
C LEU A 153 -12.78 17.28 12.97
N ASN A 154 -12.80 18.60 13.13
CA ASN A 154 -14.03 19.39 13.13
C ASN A 154 -14.71 19.42 11.75
N THR A 155 -13.95 19.35 10.66
CA THR A 155 -14.50 19.34 9.30
C THR A 155 -14.92 17.95 8.83
N SER A 156 -14.14 16.92 9.18
CA SER A 156 -14.26 15.60 8.56
C SER A 156 -14.94 14.55 9.43
N VAL A 157 -14.93 14.72 10.77
CA VAL A 157 -15.49 13.73 11.70
C VAL A 157 -16.67 14.28 12.48
N ALA A 158 -16.53 15.48 13.06
CA ALA A 158 -17.56 16.06 13.92
C ALA A 158 -18.98 16.17 13.29
N PRO A 159 -19.14 16.50 11.99
CA PRO A 159 -20.47 16.57 11.37
C PRO A 159 -21.17 15.21 11.31
N THR A 160 -20.40 14.12 11.26
CA THR A 160 -20.91 12.74 11.19
C THR A 160 -21.02 12.10 12.57
N SER A 161 -20.04 12.35 13.45
CA SER A 161 -19.99 11.79 14.81
C SER A 161 -19.31 12.75 15.79
N ALA A 162 -20.12 13.63 16.41
CA ALA A 162 -19.64 14.61 17.38
C ALA A 162 -19.01 13.96 18.62
N ALA A 163 -19.57 12.85 19.10
CA ALA A 163 -19.05 12.13 20.26
C ALA A 163 -17.64 11.56 20.00
N LEU A 164 -17.41 11.02 18.80
CA LEU A 164 -16.09 10.53 18.42
C LEU A 164 -15.07 11.68 18.32
N ALA A 165 -15.48 12.84 17.80
CA ALA A 165 -14.63 14.02 17.75
C ALA A 165 -14.26 14.52 19.16
N ASP A 166 -15.21 14.58 20.10
CA ASP A 166 -14.92 14.92 21.51
C ASP A 166 -13.91 13.95 22.14
N LEU A 167 -14.18 12.65 22.06
CA LEU A 167 -13.29 11.62 22.62
C LEU A 167 -11.89 11.68 22.01
N THR A 168 -11.78 11.92 20.70
CA THR A 168 -10.49 12.10 20.03
C THR A 168 -9.73 13.29 20.63
N ASN A 169 -10.39 14.43 20.84
CA ASN A 169 -9.75 15.61 21.40
C ASN A 169 -9.39 15.44 22.88
N ARG A 170 -10.30 14.93 23.70
CA ARG A 170 -10.16 14.92 25.16
C ARG A 170 -9.39 13.71 25.67
N VAL A 171 -9.63 12.53 25.11
CA VAL A 171 -9.05 11.27 25.59
C VAL A 171 -7.76 10.93 24.84
N LEU A 172 -7.73 11.07 23.51
CA LEU A 172 -6.52 10.74 22.75
C LEU A 172 -5.49 11.88 22.82
N PHE A 173 -5.76 13.02 22.20
CA PHE A 173 -4.77 14.10 22.10
C PHE A 173 -4.71 15.00 23.34
N GLY A 174 -5.74 14.97 24.18
CA GLY A 174 -5.82 15.69 25.45
C GLY A 174 -5.29 14.90 26.66
N ASP A 175 -5.02 13.60 26.51
CA ASP A 175 -4.48 12.77 27.59
C ASP A 175 -3.48 11.73 27.07
N LEU A 176 -3.92 10.71 26.32
CA LEU A 176 -3.10 9.56 25.92
C LEU A 176 -1.79 9.95 25.23
N TRP A 177 -1.85 10.82 24.23
CA TRP A 177 -0.66 11.28 23.48
C TRP A 177 0.29 12.17 24.29
N GLN A 178 -0.15 12.64 25.46
CA GLN A 178 0.63 13.48 26.36
C GLN A 178 1.22 12.70 27.54
N ARG A 179 0.90 11.40 27.69
CA ARG A 179 1.42 10.56 28.77
C ARG A 179 2.94 10.35 28.64
N PRO A 180 3.73 10.56 29.71
CA PRO A 180 5.19 10.59 29.63
C PRO A 180 5.89 9.22 29.66
N GLU A 181 5.17 8.13 29.94
CA GLU A 181 5.74 6.79 30.05
C GLU A 181 6.30 6.26 28.72
N LEU A 182 5.81 6.77 27.58
CA LEU A 182 6.45 6.63 26.28
C LEU A 182 6.83 8.01 25.76
N SER A 183 8.03 8.11 25.21
CA SER A 183 8.45 9.30 24.46
C SER A 183 7.51 9.53 23.28
N ALA A 184 7.40 10.79 22.82
CA ALA A 184 6.62 11.12 21.63
C ALA A 184 7.06 10.29 20.41
N ARG A 185 8.37 10.05 20.30
CA ARG A 185 9.01 9.23 19.26
C ARG A 185 8.51 7.79 19.32
N ASP A 186 8.61 7.15 20.48
CA ASP A 186 8.27 5.73 20.66
C ASP A 186 6.77 5.48 20.57
N ARG A 187 5.95 6.41 21.07
CA ARG A 187 4.49 6.33 20.94
C ARG A 187 4.08 6.35 19.46
N SER A 188 4.71 7.19 18.66
CA SER A 188 4.49 7.21 17.21
C SER A 188 5.01 5.94 16.53
N LEU A 189 6.18 5.41 16.93
CA LEU A 189 6.72 4.13 16.43
C LEU A 189 5.72 3.00 16.64
N VAL A 190 5.25 2.81 17.88
CA VAL A 190 4.25 1.80 18.25
C VAL A 190 2.96 1.98 17.44
N THR A 191 2.44 3.21 17.35
CA THR A 191 1.21 3.47 16.60
C THR A 191 1.35 3.07 15.13
N MET A 192 2.44 3.48 14.49
CA MET A 192 2.72 3.16 13.09
C MET A 192 2.85 1.66 12.89
N SER A 193 3.58 0.96 13.76
CA SER A 193 3.72 -0.49 13.71
C SER A 193 2.39 -1.22 13.85
N ALA A 194 1.52 -0.77 14.77
CA ALA A 194 0.19 -1.36 14.94
C ALA A 194 -0.68 -1.18 13.69
N LEU A 195 -0.75 0.04 13.13
CA LEU A 195 -1.55 0.33 11.93
C LEU A 195 -1.11 -0.52 10.74
N ILE A 196 0.20 -0.66 10.51
CA ILE A 196 0.73 -1.55 9.48
C ILE A 196 0.34 -3.00 9.81
N ALA A 197 0.52 -3.43 11.06
CA ALA A 197 0.27 -4.81 11.47
C ALA A 197 -1.20 -5.24 11.39
N VAL A 198 -2.15 -4.32 11.56
CA VAL A 198 -3.59 -4.61 11.37
C VAL A 198 -4.08 -4.36 9.95
N GLY A 199 -3.25 -3.75 9.09
CA GLY A 199 -3.59 -3.45 7.69
C GLY A 199 -4.53 -2.27 7.54
N GLN A 200 -4.28 -1.18 8.27
CA GLN A 200 -5.05 0.09 8.21
C GLN A 200 -4.21 1.21 7.55
N PRO A 201 -3.97 1.13 6.22
CA PRO A 201 -3.14 2.10 5.52
C PRO A 201 -3.73 3.52 5.52
N GLU A 202 -5.04 3.69 5.71
CA GLU A 202 -5.74 4.98 5.63
C GLU A 202 -5.33 5.95 6.74
N GLN A 203 -4.96 5.43 7.92
CA GLN A 203 -4.51 6.25 9.05
C GLN A 203 -2.98 6.47 9.06
N LEU A 204 -2.26 5.71 8.24
CA LEU A 204 -0.81 5.73 8.20
C LEU A 204 -0.20 7.08 7.76
N PRO A 205 -0.77 7.88 6.83
CA PRO A 205 -0.18 9.16 6.44
C PRO A 205 -0.02 10.12 7.62
N PHE A 206 -1.04 10.23 8.47
CA PHE A 206 -1.01 11.12 9.65
C PHE A 206 0.01 10.62 10.67
N HIS A 207 -0.02 9.32 11.00
CA HIS A 207 0.84 8.77 12.03
C HIS A 207 2.31 8.65 11.60
N ALA A 208 2.59 8.41 10.32
CA ALA A 208 3.95 8.41 9.79
C ALA A 208 4.55 9.82 9.79
N ASN A 209 3.80 10.84 9.36
CA ASN A 209 4.25 12.24 9.47
C ASN A 209 4.55 12.60 10.93
N ARG A 210 3.63 12.30 11.84
CA ARG A 210 3.82 12.54 13.28
C ARG A 210 5.02 11.79 13.85
N ALA A 211 5.28 10.56 13.39
CA ALA A 211 6.47 9.82 13.81
C ALA A 211 7.76 10.53 13.40
N MET A 212 7.80 11.03 12.17
CA MET A 212 8.96 11.76 11.65
C MET A 212 9.11 13.15 12.30
N ASP A 213 8.01 13.84 12.61
CA ASP A 213 8.03 15.09 13.40
C ASP A 213 8.59 14.84 14.81
N ASN A 214 8.30 13.68 15.38
CA ASN A 214 8.82 13.25 16.69
C ASN A 214 10.22 12.63 16.62
N GLY A 215 10.88 12.65 15.46
CA GLY A 215 12.29 12.27 15.32
C GLY A 215 12.57 10.88 14.75
N LEU A 216 11.57 10.13 14.25
CA LEU A 216 11.88 8.95 13.41
C LEU A 216 12.47 9.41 12.07
N ASN A 217 13.59 8.82 11.67
CA ASN A 217 14.16 9.07 10.37
C ASN A 217 13.60 8.10 9.30
N GLN A 218 13.84 8.42 8.02
CA GLN A 218 13.31 7.62 6.90
C GLN A 218 13.81 6.17 6.90
N ALA A 219 15.05 5.92 7.33
CA ALA A 219 15.61 4.56 7.39
C ALA A 219 14.94 3.73 8.49
N GLU A 220 14.70 4.31 9.66
CA GLU A 220 13.97 3.66 10.75
C GLU A 220 12.54 3.30 10.33
N VAL A 221 11.82 4.23 9.68
CA VAL A 221 10.47 3.96 9.16
C VAL A 221 10.48 2.83 8.11
N SER A 222 11.49 2.80 7.24
CA SER A 222 11.66 1.73 6.26
C SER A 222 11.90 0.37 6.93
N GLU A 223 12.69 0.32 8.01
CA GLU A 223 12.93 -0.92 8.76
C GLU A 223 11.68 -1.45 9.45
N VAL A 224 10.77 -0.58 9.89
CA VAL A 224 9.48 -1.01 10.46
C VAL A 224 8.69 -1.83 9.44
N LEU A 225 8.67 -1.46 8.15
CA LEU A 225 7.99 -2.24 7.11
C LEU A 225 8.57 -3.66 6.99
N SER A 226 9.88 -3.75 6.83
CA SER A 226 10.59 -5.02 6.69
C SER A 226 10.39 -5.89 7.92
N HIS A 227 10.46 -5.32 9.12
CA HIS A 227 10.28 -6.05 10.36
C HIS A 227 8.83 -6.54 10.53
N VAL A 228 7.84 -5.67 10.30
CA VAL A 228 6.42 -6.01 10.42
C VAL A 228 6.00 -7.05 9.36
N ALA A 229 6.68 -7.16 8.21
CA ALA A 229 6.40 -8.21 7.23
C ALA A 229 6.51 -9.63 7.82
N PHE A 230 7.50 -9.88 8.68
CA PHE A 230 7.69 -11.17 9.36
C PHE A 230 6.68 -11.40 10.49
N TYR A 231 6.29 -10.33 11.20
CA TYR A 231 5.39 -10.44 12.36
C TYR A 231 3.90 -10.35 12.02
N ALA A 232 3.53 -9.65 10.96
CA ALA A 232 2.13 -9.40 10.59
C ALA A 232 1.77 -9.84 9.16
N GLY A 233 2.76 -10.26 8.36
CA GLY A 233 2.60 -10.79 7.01
C GLY A 233 2.96 -9.79 5.91
N TRP A 234 3.54 -10.31 4.82
CA TRP A 234 3.97 -9.54 3.65
C TRP A 234 2.90 -8.62 3.05
N PRO A 235 1.65 -9.06 2.82
CA PRO A 235 0.63 -8.21 2.19
C PRO A 235 0.37 -6.90 2.94
N ARG A 236 0.45 -6.93 4.27
CA ARG A 236 0.25 -5.74 5.10
C ARG A 236 1.40 -4.76 4.99
N ALA A 237 2.65 -5.25 5.03
CA ALA A 237 3.83 -4.43 4.80
C ALA A 237 3.83 -3.82 3.39
N MET A 238 3.52 -4.62 2.36
CA MET A 238 3.44 -4.16 0.97
C MET A 238 2.36 -3.09 0.76
N SER A 239 1.21 -3.22 1.44
CA SER A 239 0.12 -2.21 1.37
C SER A 239 0.53 -0.86 1.98
N ALA A 240 1.46 -0.85 2.94
CA ALA A 240 1.97 0.35 3.56
C ALA A 240 3.06 1.08 2.74
N VAL A 241 3.75 0.37 1.82
CA VAL A 241 4.82 0.95 0.97
C VAL A 241 4.36 2.18 0.17
N PRO A 242 3.28 2.13 -0.64
CA PRO A 242 2.89 3.29 -1.44
C PRO A 242 2.50 4.50 -0.58
N VAL A 243 1.91 4.25 0.59
CA VAL A 243 1.52 5.31 1.54
C VAL A 243 2.75 5.98 2.13
N LEU A 244 3.74 5.20 2.59
CA LEU A 244 4.98 5.76 3.15
C LEU A 244 5.83 6.45 2.08
N LYS A 245 5.83 5.94 0.84
CA LYS A 245 6.44 6.63 -0.31
C LYS A 245 5.86 8.04 -0.47
N GLN A 246 4.53 8.17 -0.47
CA GLN A 246 3.86 9.47 -0.58
C GLN A 246 4.22 10.41 0.58
N VAL A 247 4.32 9.89 1.80
CA VAL A 247 4.77 10.67 2.97
C VAL A 247 6.20 11.18 2.78
N PHE A 248 7.13 10.31 2.36
CA PHE A 248 8.52 10.70 2.15
C PHE A 248 8.69 11.73 1.03
N GLU A 249 7.95 11.58 -0.07
CA GLU A 249 7.95 12.54 -1.18
C GLU A 249 7.42 13.90 -0.70
N SER A 250 6.25 13.91 -0.06
CA SER A 250 5.62 15.14 0.46
C SER A 250 6.54 15.91 1.42
N ARG A 251 7.29 15.20 2.28
CA ARG A 251 8.21 15.80 3.26
C ARG A 251 9.52 16.31 2.67
N LYS A 252 9.97 15.77 1.53
CA LYS A 252 11.17 16.26 0.84
C LYS A 252 10.96 17.60 0.13
N GLY A 253 9.79 18.22 0.28
CA GLY A 253 9.38 19.32 -0.58
C GLY A 253 9.05 18.87 -1.99
N THR A 254 9.12 17.56 -2.26
CA THR A 254 8.41 16.92 -3.36
C THR A 254 6.93 16.88 -2.98
N GLN A 255 6.32 18.07 -2.85
CA GLN A 255 4.95 18.18 -3.32
C GLN A 255 4.94 17.46 -4.67
N VAL A 256 3.87 16.74 -4.97
CA VAL A 256 3.47 16.64 -6.36
C VAL A 256 3.16 18.07 -6.76
N THR A 257 4.19 18.88 -6.98
CA THR A 257 4.13 19.97 -7.92
C THR A 257 3.58 19.29 -9.14
N ALA A 258 2.36 19.66 -9.52
CA ALA A 258 1.93 19.50 -10.89
C ALA A 258 3.18 19.73 -11.75
N PRO A 259 3.52 18.81 -12.68
CA PRO A 259 4.72 18.97 -13.46
C PRO A 259 4.80 20.43 -13.86
N GLN A 260 5.91 21.09 -13.58
CA GLN A 260 6.21 22.37 -14.19
C GLN A 260 6.53 22.10 -15.67
N ALA A 261 5.62 21.41 -16.34
CA ALA A 261 5.55 21.26 -17.76
C ALA A 261 4.76 22.47 -18.22
N ASP A 262 5.40 23.27 -19.06
CA ASP A 262 4.75 24.35 -19.77
C ASP A 262 3.49 23.82 -20.49
N LEU A 263 2.56 24.74 -20.80
CA LEU A 263 1.38 24.43 -21.59
C LEU A 263 1.76 23.64 -22.85
N LYS A 264 1.38 22.36 -22.90
CA LYS A 264 1.56 21.54 -24.09
C LYS A 264 0.43 21.81 -25.06
N ILE A 265 0.73 22.59 -26.09
CA ILE A 265 -0.17 22.76 -27.23
C ILE A 265 0.13 21.61 -28.21
N THR A 266 -0.84 20.74 -28.44
CA THR A 266 -0.83 19.80 -29.56
C THR A 266 -1.44 20.53 -30.76
N PRO A 267 -0.65 21.01 -31.74
CA PRO A 267 -1.19 21.80 -32.84
C PRO A 267 -2.19 20.99 -33.67
N ALA A 268 -3.18 21.67 -34.24
CA ALA A 268 -4.16 21.02 -35.11
C ALA A 268 -3.46 20.27 -36.26
N GLY A 269 -3.85 19.01 -36.48
CA GLY A 269 -3.26 18.14 -37.52
C GLY A 269 -1.92 17.51 -37.16
N SER A 270 -1.35 17.78 -35.98
CA SER A 270 -0.17 17.04 -35.52
C SER A 270 -0.48 15.56 -35.30
N GLY A 271 0.49 14.70 -35.59
CA GLY A 271 0.33 13.24 -35.48
C GLY A 271 -0.71 12.65 -36.44
N ALA A 272 -1.01 13.34 -37.56
CA ALA A 272 -1.93 12.84 -38.56
C ALA A 272 -1.43 11.54 -39.18
N ALA A 273 -2.21 10.47 -39.03
CA ALA A 273 -1.93 9.15 -39.59
C ALA A 273 -3.21 8.45 -40.01
N SER A 274 -3.11 7.52 -40.96
CA SER A 274 -4.20 6.57 -41.23
C SER A 274 -4.34 5.62 -40.04
N ALA A 275 -5.58 5.30 -39.68
CA ALA A 275 -5.85 4.33 -38.63
C ALA A 275 -5.45 2.90 -39.07
N PRO A 276 -4.98 2.03 -38.17
CA PRO A 276 -4.58 0.67 -38.53
C PRO A 276 -5.74 -0.15 -39.10
N GLU A 277 -5.62 -0.63 -40.34
CA GLU A 277 -6.71 -1.31 -41.06
C GLU A 277 -7.29 -2.52 -40.32
N GLN A 278 -6.54 -3.15 -39.42
CA GLN A 278 -7.04 -4.26 -38.60
C GLN A 278 -8.18 -3.85 -37.64
N PHE A 279 -8.21 -2.60 -37.18
CA PHE A 279 -9.18 -2.11 -36.19
C PHE A 279 -10.27 -1.22 -36.80
N PHE A 280 -10.24 -1.00 -38.11
CA PHE A 280 -11.14 -0.08 -38.79
C PHE A 280 -11.60 -0.64 -40.15
N THR A 281 -12.80 -0.25 -40.56
CA THR A 281 -13.32 -0.46 -41.91
C THR A 281 -13.44 0.89 -42.59
N GLY A 282 -13.02 0.99 -43.87
CA GLY A 282 -13.02 2.24 -44.63
C GLY A 282 -11.86 3.17 -44.29
N LYS A 283 -11.89 4.40 -44.82
CA LYS A 283 -10.84 5.40 -44.61
C LYS A 283 -11.06 6.14 -43.29
N VAL A 284 -10.13 5.95 -42.35
CA VAL A 284 -10.14 6.60 -41.04
C VAL A 284 -8.79 7.28 -40.80
N GLY A 285 -8.84 8.55 -40.40
CA GLY A 285 -7.67 9.34 -40.01
C GLY A 285 -7.67 9.65 -38.52
N ILE A 286 -6.51 9.56 -37.90
CA ILE A 286 -6.27 9.90 -36.48
C ILE A 286 -5.34 11.10 -36.44
N SER A 287 -5.62 12.07 -35.58
CA SER A 287 -4.77 13.24 -35.35
C SER A 287 -4.96 13.77 -33.93
N GLY A 288 -4.08 14.68 -33.50
CA GLY A 288 -4.22 15.31 -32.18
C GLY A 288 -4.16 14.30 -31.04
N LEU A 289 -3.34 13.26 -31.20
CA LEU A 289 -3.09 12.26 -30.16
C LEU A 289 -2.60 12.97 -28.90
N TYR A 290 -3.26 12.70 -27.78
CA TYR A 290 -2.84 13.20 -26.48
C TYR A 290 -2.87 12.07 -25.48
N GLN A 291 -1.83 12.06 -24.65
CA GLN A 291 -1.71 11.18 -23.50
C GLN A 291 -1.16 12.06 -22.39
N ALA A 292 -1.87 12.12 -21.28
CA ALA A 292 -1.38 12.82 -20.12
C ALA A 292 -0.26 11.98 -19.46
N ASP A 293 0.75 12.68 -18.95
CA ASP A 293 1.80 12.06 -18.16
C ASP A 293 1.24 11.64 -16.80
N GLU A 294 1.83 10.63 -16.18
CA GLU A 294 1.48 10.23 -14.81
C GLU A 294 1.54 11.45 -13.87
N PRO A 295 0.59 11.60 -12.93
CA PRO A 295 -0.38 10.60 -12.47
C PRO A 295 -1.71 10.56 -13.25
N ALA A 296 -1.89 11.42 -14.25
CA ALA A 296 -3.12 11.42 -15.05
C ALA A 296 -3.15 10.21 -16.00
N ARG A 297 -4.30 9.56 -16.12
CA ARG A 297 -4.47 8.38 -16.98
C ARG A 297 -5.18 8.68 -18.29
N VAL A 298 -5.60 9.93 -18.48
CA VAL A 298 -6.43 10.36 -19.60
C VAL A 298 -5.62 10.43 -20.88
N GLY A 299 -6.18 9.87 -21.94
CA GLY A 299 -5.65 9.97 -23.29
C GLY A 299 -6.77 9.96 -24.32
N GLY A 300 -6.39 10.10 -25.59
CA GLY A 300 -7.35 10.13 -26.67
C GLY A 300 -6.80 10.69 -27.98
N ALA A 301 -7.74 10.95 -28.90
CA ALA A 301 -7.42 11.47 -30.23
C ALA A 301 -8.65 12.12 -30.88
N THR A 302 -8.41 12.93 -31.90
CA THR A 302 -9.40 13.27 -32.90
C THR A 302 -9.41 12.20 -33.98
N VAL A 303 -10.56 11.58 -34.22
CA VAL A 303 -10.74 10.51 -35.21
C VAL A 303 -11.74 10.95 -36.26
N SER A 304 -11.34 10.91 -37.53
CA SER A 304 -12.15 11.31 -38.69
C SER A 304 -12.44 10.11 -39.59
N PHE A 305 -13.71 9.86 -39.83
CA PHE A 305 -14.23 8.76 -40.64
C PHE A 305 -14.78 9.31 -41.95
N SER A 306 -14.34 8.77 -43.09
CA SER A 306 -15.09 8.95 -44.34
C SER A 306 -16.46 8.26 -44.25
N ALA A 307 -17.42 8.66 -45.08
CA ALA A 307 -18.72 7.99 -45.15
C ALA A 307 -18.54 6.47 -45.29
N GLY A 308 -19.30 5.69 -44.53
CA GLY A 308 -19.15 4.23 -44.49
C GLY A 308 -18.10 3.68 -43.51
N ALA A 309 -17.19 4.53 -43.02
CA ALA A 309 -16.06 4.08 -42.21
C ALA A 309 -16.42 3.98 -40.71
N ARG A 310 -15.90 2.95 -40.04
CA ARG A 310 -16.16 2.69 -38.62
C ARG A 310 -15.03 1.93 -37.92
N THR A 311 -15.06 1.93 -36.59
CA THR A 311 -14.22 1.06 -35.77
C THR A 311 -14.64 -0.41 -35.90
N ALA A 312 -13.75 -1.32 -35.52
CA ALA A 312 -14.11 -2.67 -35.07
C ALA A 312 -14.88 -2.61 -33.75
N TRP A 313 -15.48 -3.73 -33.36
CA TRP A 313 -16.01 -3.89 -32.01
C TRP A 313 -14.87 -3.78 -31.00
N HIS A 314 -15.14 -3.13 -29.87
CA HIS A 314 -14.15 -2.97 -28.81
C HIS A 314 -14.78 -2.64 -27.45
N THR A 315 -13.96 -2.73 -26.39
CA THR A 315 -14.30 -2.32 -25.01
C THR A 315 -13.22 -1.40 -24.44
N HIS A 316 -13.58 -0.63 -23.40
CA HIS A 316 -12.65 0.19 -22.63
C HIS A 316 -12.68 -0.22 -21.15
N PRO A 317 -11.53 -0.40 -20.47
CA PRO A 317 -11.51 -0.87 -19.09
C PRO A 317 -12.10 0.10 -18.08
N LEU A 318 -12.03 1.42 -18.37
CA LEU A 318 -12.55 2.50 -17.54
C LEU A 318 -13.60 3.36 -18.27
N GLY A 319 -14.10 2.88 -19.41
CA GLY A 319 -15.08 3.59 -20.26
C GLY A 319 -14.44 4.59 -21.24
N GLN A 320 -15.29 5.21 -22.06
CA GLN A 320 -14.90 6.22 -23.07
C GLN A 320 -15.97 7.29 -23.22
N THR A 321 -15.53 8.53 -23.42
CA THR A 321 -16.40 9.65 -23.82
C THR A 321 -16.07 10.08 -25.26
N LEU A 322 -17.09 10.22 -26.10
CA LEU A 322 -16.96 10.79 -27.44
C LEU A 322 -17.65 12.15 -27.50
N PHE A 323 -16.95 13.14 -28.04
CA PHE A 323 -17.52 14.44 -28.37
C PHE A 323 -17.62 14.54 -29.90
N ILE A 324 -18.83 14.57 -30.44
CA ILE A 324 -19.01 14.65 -31.89
C ILE A 324 -18.80 16.10 -32.33
N VAL A 325 -17.86 16.33 -33.24
CA VAL A 325 -17.46 17.69 -33.65
C VAL A 325 -17.87 18.04 -35.07
N ARG A 326 -18.09 17.05 -35.95
CA ARG A 326 -18.50 17.29 -37.34
C ARG A 326 -19.24 16.09 -37.92
N GLY A 327 -20.19 16.38 -38.80
CA GLY A 327 -20.85 15.39 -39.66
C GLY A 327 -21.85 14.51 -38.93
N ARG A 328 -22.24 13.40 -39.54
CA ARG A 328 -23.24 12.47 -39.00
C ARG A 328 -22.67 11.08 -38.83
N GLY A 329 -22.76 10.56 -37.62
CA GLY A 329 -22.23 9.25 -37.26
C GLY A 329 -23.26 8.32 -36.65
N TRP A 330 -22.78 7.12 -36.35
CA TRP A 330 -23.50 6.06 -35.67
C TRP A 330 -22.67 5.55 -34.49
N VAL A 331 -23.35 5.20 -33.40
CA VAL A 331 -22.81 4.43 -32.28
C VAL A 331 -23.74 3.26 -31.98
N GLN A 332 -23.18 2.11 -31.62
CA GLN A 332 -23.95 0.94 -31.25
C GLN A 332 -23.30 0.19 -30.10
N LYS A 333 -24.09 -0.11 -29.08
CA LYS A 333 -23.79 -1.15 -28.08
C LYS A 333 -24.25 -2.50 -28.62
N GLU A 334 -23.47 -3.55 -28.41
CA GLU A 334 -23.82 -4.90 -28.88
C GLU A 334 -25.21 -5.32 -28.37
N GLY A 335 -26.04 -5.84 -29.29
CA GLY A 335 -27.42 -6.24 -29.00
C GLY A 335 -28.45 -5.11 -29.00
N GLU A 336 -28.03 -3.84 -29.03
CA GLU A 336 -28.93 -2.67 -29.02
C GLU A 336 -29.10 -2.07 -30.43
N PRO A 337 -30.16 -1.25 -30.65
CA PRO A 337 -30.30 -0.47 -31.87
C PRO A 337 -29.14 0.51 -32.08
N ILE A 338 -28.83 0.80 -33.35
CA ILE A 338 -27.89 1.86 -33.72
C ILE A 338 -28.49 3.22 -33.37
N GLN A 339 -27.69 4.09 -32.78
CA GLN A 339 -28.06 5.47 -32.46
C GLN A 339 -27.29 6.44 -33.36
N GLN A 340 -28.02 7.38 -33.96
CA GLN A 340 -27.43 8.48 -34.72
C GLN A 340 -26.84 9.51 -33.76
N VAL A 341 -25.67 10.05 -34.13
CA VAL A 341 -25.01 11.12 -33.41
C VAL A 341 -24.64 12.27 -34.37
N ASN A 342 -24.77 13.50 -33.88
CA ASN A 342 -24.59 14.76 -34.61
C ASN A 342 -23.64 15.70 -33.87
N PRO A 343 -23.13 16.77 -34.52
CA PRO A 343 -22.19 17.68 -33.87
C PRO A 343 -22.79 18.32 -32.61
N GLY A 344 -22.05 18.29 -31.50
CA GLY A 344 -22.50 18.74 -30.19
C GLY A 344 -22.95 17.60 -29.26
N ASP A 345 -23.23 16.41 -29.80
CA ASP A 345 -23.59 15.25 -28.97
C ASP A 345 -22.37 14.75 -28.19
N VAL A 346 -22.61 14.34 -26.94
CA VAL A 346 -21.64 13.70 -26.06
C VAL A 346 -22.11 12.28 -25.76
N VAL A 347 -21.28 11.30 -26.10
CA VAL A 347 -21.59 9.88 -25.90
C VAL A 347 -20.72 9.34 -24.78
N TRP A 348 -21.34 8.89 -23.69
CA TRP A 348 -20.65 8.13 -22.65
C TRP A 348 -20.86 6.63 -22.89
N ILE A 349 -19.75 5.90 -23.02
CA ILE A 349 -19.73 4.44 -23.11
C ILE A 349 -19.14 3.91 -21.79
N PRO A 350 -19.95 3.22 -20.95
CA PRO A 350 -19.48 2.69 -19.67
C PRO A 350 -18.35 1.65 -19.79
N PRO A 351 -17.60 1.40 -18.69
CA PRO A 351 -16.58 0.37 -18.63
C PRO A 351 -17.07 -0.99 -19.14
N GLN A 352 -16.21 -1.66 -19.91
CA GLN A 352 -16.43 -3.02 -20.45
C GLN A 352 -17.63 -3.17 -21.38
N VAL A 353 -18.28 -2.08 -21.79
CA VAL A 353 -19.37 -2.13 -22.78
C VAL A 353 -18.78 -2.35 -24.17
N ARG A 354 -19.17 -3.45 -24.79
CA ARG A 354 -18.79 -3.78 -26.17
C ARG A 354 -19.60 -2.94 -27.15
N HIS A 355 -18.91 -2.17 -27.97
CA HIS A 355 -19.51 -1.18 -28.85
C HIS A 355 -18.67 -0.94 -30.11
N TRP A 356 -19.27 -0.25 -31.09
CA TRP A 356 -18.55 0.37 -32.20
C TRP A 356 -19.14 1.75 -32.50
N HIS A 357 -18.38 2.57 -33.22
CA HIS A 357 -18.84 3.85 -33.71
C HIS A 357 -18.16 4.21 -35.05
N GLY A 358 -18.78 5.11 -35.80
CA GLY A 358 -18.27 5.50 -37.12
C GLY A 358 -19.13 6.53 -37.83
N ALA A 359 -18.75 6.86 -39.05
CA ALA A 359 -19.56 7.68 -39.94
C ALA A 359 -20.84 6.95 -40.35
N SER A 360 -21.87 7.72 -40.68
CA SER A 360 -23.04 7.21 -41.39
C SER A 360 -22.68 6.78 -42.82
N SER A 361 -23.61 6.11 -43.51
CA SER A 361 -23.39 5.63 -44.89
C SER A 361 -23.21 6.75 -45.91
N GLY A 362 -23.82 7.92 -45.71
CA GLY A 362 -23.83 9.02 -46.67
C GLY A 362 -22.96 10.22 -46.31
N GLU A 363 -22.56 10.36 -45.04
CA GLU A 363 -21.85 11.55 -44.56
C GLU A 363 -20.65 11.15 -43.70
N PRO A 364 -19.49 11.83 -43.84
CA PRO A 364 -18.35 11.64 -42.93
C PRO A 364 -18.70 12.10 -41.51
N MET A 365 -17.91 11.65 -40.53
CA MET A 365 -18.02 12.09 -39.13
C MET A 365 -16.65 12.25 -38.49
N THR A 366 -16.51 13.24 -37.61
CA THR A 366 -15.33 13.41 -36.77
C THR A 366 -15.76 13.53 -35.30
N HIS A 367 -15.05 12.83 -34.42
CA HIS A 367 -15.20 13.00 -32.97
C HIS A 367 -13.85 13.20 -32.29
N PHE A 368 -13.89 13.73 -31.08
CA PHE A 368 -12.82 13.69 -30.10
C PHE A 368 -13.12 12.59 -29.07
N ALA A 369 -12.23 11.63 -28.91
CA ALA A 369 -12.38 10.53 -27.96
C ALA A 369 -11.51 10.75 -26.73
N VAL A 370 -12.08 10.49 -25.54
CA VAL A 370 -11.41 10.54 -24.23
C VAL A 370 -11.57 9.19 -23.55
N ALA A 371 -10.48 8.56 -23.11
CA ALA A 371 -10.50 7.35 -22.29
C ALA A 371 -9.35 7.35 -21.28
N GLU A 372 -9.49 6.58 -20.21
CA GLU A 372 -8.40 6.33 -19.26
C GLU A 372 -7.75 4.95 -19.52
N ALA A 373 -6.43 4.87 -19.35
CA ALA A 373 -5.71 3.60 -19.37
C ALA A 373 -5.74 2.91 -18.00
N LEU A 374 -5.92 1.59 -18.00
CA LEU A 374 -5.70 0.70 -16.86
C LEU A 374 -4.61 -0.31 -17.26
N ASP A 375 -3.58 -0.46 -16.43
CA ASP A 375 -2.44 -1.36 -16.69
C ASP A 375 -1.79 -1.18 -18.07
N GLY A 376 -1.67 0.08 -18.51
CA GLY A 376 -1.06 0.45 -19.79
C GLY A 376 -1.96 0.26 -21.02
N SER A 377 -3.21 -0.18 -20.86
CA SER A 377 -4.18 -0.32 -21.95
C SER A 377 -5.44 0.51 -21.73
N SER A 378 -5.87 1.24 -22.77
CA SER A 378 -7.13 1.96 -22.77
C SER A 378 -8.22 1.29 -23.59
N VAL A 379 -7.91 0.24 -24.38
CA VAL A 379 -8.86 -0.38 -25.31
C VAL A 379 -8.54 -1.86 -25.51
N THR A 380 -9.59 -2.68 -25.60
CA THR A 380 -9.50 -4.07 -26.05
C THR A 380 -10.24 -4.19 -27.38
N TRP A 381 -9.48 -4.34 -28.46
CA TRP A 381 -10.01 -4.49 -29.81
C TRP A 381 -10.49 -5.91 -30.07
N MET A 382 -11.54 -6.02 -30.88
CA MET A 382 -12.17 -7.28 -31.25
C MET A 382 -12.34 -7.32 -32.79
N GLU A 383 -13.29 -8.12 -33.29
CA GLU A 383 -13.52 -8.30 -34.71
C GLU A 383 -14.17 -7.09 -35.40
N LYS A 384 -14.02 -7.02 -36.73
CA LYS A 384 -14.66 -5.98 -37.55
C LYS A 384 -16.19 -6.09 -37.52
N VAL A 385 -16.85 -4.94 -37.53
CA VAL A 385 -18.31 -4.84 -37.67
C VAL A 385 -18.71 -5.35 -39.06
N SER A 386 -19.59 -6.35 -39.08
CA SER A 386 -20.11 -6.93 -40.32
C SER A 386 -20.90 -5.90 -41.13
N GLU A 387 -20.97 -6.05 -42.46
CA GLU A 387 -21.84 -5.18 -43.29
C GLU A 387 -23.32 -5.32 -42.90
N GLY A 388 -23.74 -6.51 -42.45
CA GLY A 388 -25.08 -6.76 -41.95
C GLY A 388 -25.41 -5.99 -40.67
N ASP A 389 -24.45 -5.85 -39.76
CA ASP A 389 -24.64 -5.04 -38.55
C ASP A 389 -24.60 -3.55 -38.86
N TYR A 390 -23.68 -3.12 -39.73
CA TYR A 390 -23.58 -1.72 -40.14
C TYR A 390 -24.83 -1.22 -40.88
N SER A 391 -25.37 -2.02 -41.80
CA SER A 391 -26.53 -1.65 -42.62
C SER A 391 -27.84 -1.51 -41.85
N LYS A 392 -27.92 -1.97 -40.59
CA LYS A 392 -29.06 -1.70 -39.69
C LYS A 392 -29.22 -0.20 -39.37
N GLY A 393 -28.18 0.61 -39.57
CA GLY A 393 -28.20 2.07 -39.35
C GLY A 393 -28.75 2.85 -40.54
N THR A 394 -28.85 2.21 -41.72
CA THR A 394 -29.41 2.79 -42.95
C THR A 394 -30.93 2.86 -42.83
N VAL A 395 -31.44 3.83 -42.06
CA VAL A 395 -32.83 4.27 -42.21
C VAL A 395 -32.94 4.93 -43.58
N ARG A 396 -33.93 4.49 -44.38
CA ARG A 396 -34.29 5.09 -45.68
C ARG A 396 -34.66 6.54 -45.56
#